data_AF-A0A9P6W3I8-F1
#
_entry.id   AF-A0A9P6W3I8-F1
#
_cell.length_a   1.000
_cell.length_b   1.000
_cell.length_c   1.000
_cell.angle_alpha   90.00
_cell.angle_beta   90.00
_cell.angle_gamma   90.00
#
_symmetry.space_group_name_H-M   'P 1'
#
loop_
_entity.id
_entity.type
_entity.pdbx_description
1 polymer ?
#
loop_
_entity_poly.entity_id
_entity_poly.type
_entity_poly.pdbx_seq_one_letter_code
_entity_poly.pdbx_strand_id
1 'polypeptide(L)'
;MSPSNEPFTPQPADQAGAKEARLPLGWRDACGKLLIPLNVCRHENLYATWKCDDERHVYEKCQYDDYISRMKGLAKKQRAEASA
;
A
#
# COMPACT_ATOMS: atom_id res chain seq x y z
N MET A 1 12.43 -15.45 -1.76
CA MET A 1 11.22 -15.20 -0.94
C MET A 1 10.03 -15.05 -1.87
N SER A 2 9.09 -15.99 -1.88
CA SER A 2 7.86 -15.88 -2.67
C SER A 2 6.71 -15.44 -1.75
N PRO A 3 6.19 -14.21 -1.85
CA PRO A 3 5.23 -13.66 -0.89
C PRO A 3 3.76 -14.03 -1.17
N SER A 4 3.48 -14.94 -2.10
CA SER A 4 2.13 -15.11 -2.66
C SER A 4 1.08 -15.79 -1.75
N ASN A 5 1.49 -16.33 -0.59
CA ASN A 5 0.60 -17.10 0.30
C ASN A 5 0.33 -16.48 1.67
N GLU A 6 0.97 -15.37 2.04
CA GLU A 6 0.68 -14.72 3.31
C GLU A 6 -0.59 -13.84 3.22
N PRO A 7 -1.43 -13.81 4.27
CA PRO A 7 -2.57 -12.91 4.31
C PRO A 7 -2.10 -11.45 4.36
N PHE A 8 -2.74 -10.60 3.54
CA PHE A 8 -2.43 -9.17 3.48
C PHE A 8 -2.66 -8.51 4.85
N THR A 9 -1.65 -7.80 5.34
CA THR A 9 -1.73 -7.02 6.58
C THR A 9 -1.90 -5.54 6.24
N PRO A 10 -3.09 -4.95 6.48
CA PRO A 10 -3.32 -3.54 6.19
C PRO A 10 -2.53 -2.67 7.18
N GLN A 11 -1.82 -1.66 6.66
CA GLN A 11 -1.12 -0.62 7.39
C GLN A 11 -1.67 0.79 7.06
N PRO A 12 -2.93 1.07 7.45
CA PRO A 12 -3.52 2.39 7.24
C PRO A 12 -2.81 3.43 8.13
N ALA A 13 -2.69 4.65 7.61
CA ALA A 13 -2.30 5.79 8.43
C ALA A 13 -3.50 6.26 9.28
N ASP A 14 -3.23 6.74 10.50
CA ASP A 14 -4.25 7.40 11.30
C ASP A 14 -4.81 8.62 10.55
N GLN A 15 -6.11 8.88 10.70
CA GLN A 15 -6.76 9.99 9.99
C GLN A 15 -6.10 11.35 10.29
N ALA A 16 -5.67 11.55 11.53
CA ALA A 16 -4.92 12.74 11.92
C ALA A 16 -3.55 12.81 11.23
N GLY A 17 -2.78 11.71 11.26
CA GLY A 17 -1.46 11.64 10.61
C GLY A 17 -1.51 11.78 9.09
N ALA A 18 -2.51 11.20 8.43
CA ALA A 18 -2.73 11.38 6.99
C ALA A 18 -3.11 12.82 6.62
N LYS A 19 -3.85 13.51 7.50
CA LYS A 19 -4.20 14.93 7.32
C LYS A 19 -2.99 15.83 7.52
N GLU A 20 -2.20 15.57 8.55
CA GLU A 20 -0.97 16.32 8.87
C GLU A 20 0.06 16.21 7.76
N ALA A 21 0.31 15.00 7.28
CA ALA A 21 1.19 14.74 6.13
C ALA A 21 0.58 15.13 4.77
N ARG A 22 -0.62 15.73 4.76
CA ARG A 22 -1.33 16.22 3.57
C ARG A 22 -1.48 15.14 2.47
N LEU A 23 -1.72 13.89 2.86
CA LEU A 23 -1.94 12.81 1.89
C LEU A 23 -3.21 13.09 1.08
N PRO A 24 -3.16 13.07 -0.27
CA PRO A 24 -4.35 13.13 -1.10
C PRO A 24 -5.26 11.92 -0.84
N LEU A 25 -6.57 12.09 -1.05
CA LEU A 25 -7.57 11.06 -0.72
C LEU A 25 -7.29 9.70 -1.40
N GLY A 26 -6.77 9.70 -2.63
CA GLY A 26 -6.44 8.47 -3.35
C GLY A 26 -5.31 7.64 -2.69
N TRP A 27 -4.44 8.29 -1.91
CA TRP A 27 -3.30 7.67 -1.24
C TRP A 27 -3.57 7.33 0.23
N ARG A 28 -4.80 7.54 0.71
CA ARG A 28 -5.26 7.15 2.06
C ARG A 28 -5.79 5.73 2.05
N ASP A 29 -5.04 4.84 1.43
CA ASP A 29 -5.34 3.43 1.29
C ASP A 29 -4.86 2.63 2.51
N ALA A 30 -4.98 1.31 2.42
CA ALA A 30 -4.47 0.38 3.43
C ALA A 30 -2.93 0.39 3.56
N CYS A 31 -2.21 1.13 2.71
CA CYS A 31 -0.74 1.23 2.74
C CYS A 31 -0.25 2.64 3.11
N GLY A 32 -1.17 3.57 3.42
CA GLY A 32 -0.85 4.98 3.63
C GLY A 32 0.17 5.27 4.73
N LYS A 33 0.31 4.39 5.73
CA LYS A 33 1.32 4.56 6.80
C LYS A 33 2.76 4.52 6.27
N LEU A 34 3.01 3.71 5.24
CA LEU A 34 4.33 3.55 4.62
C LEU A 34 4.68 4.69 3.66
N LEU A 35 3.66 5.39 3.14
CA LEU A 35 3.86 6.50 2.22
C LEU A 35 4.40 7.77 2.92
N ILE A 36 4.03 7.98 4.18
CA ILE A 36 4.49 9.12 4.98
C ILE A 36 6.03 9.15 5.09
N PRO A 37 6.72 8.09 5.58
CA PRO A 37 8.18 8.10 5.67
C PRO A 37 8.85 8.16 4.30
N LEU A 38 8.27 7.54 3.27
CA LEU A 38 8.78 7.62 1.89
C LEU A 38 8.77 9.07 1.37
N ASN A 39 7.70 9.82 1.63
CA ASN A 39 7.63 11.22 1.22
C ASN A 39 8.63 12.10 1.99
N VAL A 40 8.84 11.84 3.28
CA VAL A 40 9.89 12.52 4.06
C VAL A 40 11.27 12.26 3.45
N CYS A 41 11.64 10.99 3.22
CA CYS A 41 12.92 10.64 2.61
C CYS A 41 13.11 11.29 1.23
N ARG A 42 12.05 11.32 0.40
CA ARG A 42 12.07 11.97 -0.92
C ARG A 42 12.33 13.46 -0.83
N HIS A 43 11.69 14.16 0.11
CA HIS A 43 11.89 15.59 0.29
C HIS A 43 13.31 15.91 0.82
N GLU A 44 13.81 15.13 1.77
CA GLU A 44 15.15 15.30 2.34
C GLU A 44 16.27 15.05 1.31
N ASN A 45 16.09 14.06 0.44
CA ASN A 45 17.09 13.69 -0.57
C ASN A 45 16.82 14.29 -1.96
N LEU A 46 15.96 15.32 -2.06
CA LEU A 46 15.62 15.99 -3.32
C LEU A 46 15.20 15.01 -4.43
N TYR A 47 14.45 13.98 -4.09
CA TYR A 47 13.98 12.92 -4.99
C TYR A 47 15.10 12.14 -5.70
N ALA A 48 16.28 12.02 -5.06
CA ALA A 48 17.34 11.14 -5.54
C ALA A 48 16.84 9.69 -5.68
N THR A 49 17.04 9.10 -6.86
CA THR A 49 16.43 7.81 -7.23
C THR A 49 16.96 6.61 -6.45
N TRP A 50 18.17 6.70 -5.90
CA TRP A 50 18.85 5.58 -5.23
C TRP A 50 18.82 5.63 -3.70
N LYS A 51 18.37 6.73 -3.08
CA LYS A 51 18.47 6.91 -1.62
C LYS A 51 17.32 6.33 -0.82
N CYS A 52 16.11 6.35 -1.38
CA CYS A 52 14.87 5.93 -0.70
C CYS A 52 14.29 4.64 -1.32
N ASP A 53 15.16 3.75 -1.79
CA ASP A 53 14.74 2.59 -2.59
C ASP A 53 14.10 1.50 -1.71
N ASP A 54 14.61 1.31 -0.50
CA ASP A 54 14.07 0.34 0.45
C ASP A 54 12.65 0.73 0.88
N GLU A 55 12.41 1.98 1.27
CA GLU A 55 11.08 2.48 1.65
C GLU A 55 10.12 2.42 0.46
N ARG A 56 10.61 2.70 -0.75
CA ARG A 56 9.84 2.59 -1.99
C ARG A 56 9.42 1.14 -2.23
N HIS A 57 10.33 0.19 -2.12
CA HIS A 57 10.04 -1.22 -2.34
C HIS A 57 9.10 -1.81 -1.29
N VAL A 58 9.23 -1.40 -0.03
CA VAL A 58 8.29 -1.79 1.03
C VAL A 58 6.88 -1.26 0.73
N TYR A 59 6.77 -0.01 0.28
CA TYR A 59 5.50 0.58 -0.12
C TYR A 59 4.87 -0.10 -1.34
N GLU A 60 5.66 -0.37 -2.38
CA GLU A 60 5.22 -1.07 -3.60
C GLU A 60 4.76 -2.50 -3.30
N LYS A 61 5.48 -3.21 -2.41
CA LYS A 61 5.07 -4.55 -1.96
C LYS A 61 3.70 -4.51 -1.28
N CYS A 62 3.47 -3.54 -0.39
CA CYS A 62 2.17 -3.39 0.27
C CYS A 62 1.03 -3.18 -0.74
N GLN A 63 1.23 -2.31 -1.73
CA GLN A 63 0.23 -2.09 -2.79
C GLN A 63 -0.04 -3.35 -3.61
N TYR A 64 1.02 -4.09 -3.96
CA TYR A 64 0.88 -5.35 -4.69
C TYR A 64 0.05 -6.37 -3.90
N ASP A 65 0.33 -6.52 -2.61
CA ASP A 65 -0.38 -7.46 -1.75
C ASP A 65 -1.86 -7.05 -1.57
N ASP A 66 -2.16 -5.75 -1.45
CA ASP A 66 -3.55 -5.22 -1.43
C ASP A 66 -4.28 -5.53 -2.75
N TYR A 67 -3.63 -5.29 -3.89
CA TYR A 67 -4.21 -5.60 -5.20
C TYR A 67 -4.56 -7.08 -5.34
N ILE A 68 -3.64 -7.98 -4.98
CA ILE A 68 -3.87 -9.43 -5.03
C ILE A 68 -4.99 -9.84 -4.07
N SER A 69 -5.05 -9.25 -2.87
CA SER A 69 -6.14 -9.48 -1.91
C SER A 69 -7.51 -9.09 -2.49
N ARG A 70 -7.61 -7.91 -3.11
CA ARG A 70 -8.83 -7.44 -3.78
C ARG A 70 -9.24 -8.33 -4.95
N MET A 71 -8.28 -8.80 -5.75
CA MET A 71 -8.55 -9.73 -6.84
C MET A 71 -9.05 -11.09 -6.36
N LYS A 72 -8.48 -11.63 -5.28
CA LYS A 72 -8.98 -12.85 -4.63
C LYS A 72 -10.41 -12.65 -4.11
N GLY A 73 -10.70 -11.48 -3.53
CA GLY A 73 -12.05 -11.09 -3.10
C GLY A 73 -13.06 -11.04 -4.25
N LEU A 74 -12.68 -10.45 -5.39
CA LEU A 74 -13.52 -10.41 -6.59
C LEU A 74 -13.77 -11.80 -7.16
N ALA A 75 -12.74 -12.63 -7.30
CA ALA A 75 -12.87 -14.00 -7.79
C ALA A 75 -13.79 -14.85 -6.91
N LYS A 76 -13.74 -14.66 -5.58
CA LYS A 76 -14.66 -15.33 -4.64
C LYS A 76 -16.11 -14.92 -4.87
N LYS A 77 -16.39 -13.62 -5.08
CA LYS A 77 -17.74 -13.11 -5.38
C LYS A 77 -18.27 -13.68 -6.69
N GLN A 78 -17.46 -13.65 -7.75
CA GLN A 78 -17.83 -14.20 -9.07
C GLN A 78 -18.17 -15.70 -9.00
N ARG A 79 -17.40 -16.49 -8.25
CA ARG A 79 -17.71 -17.92 -8.06
C ARG A 79 -19.01 -18.14 -7.29
N ALA A 80 -19.29 -17.32 -6.29
CA ALA A 80 -20.53 -17.39 -5.53
C ALA A 80 -21.74 -17.04 -6.40
N GLU A 81 -21.62 -15.98 -7.21
CA GLU A 81 -22.65 -15.57 -8.18
C GLU A 81 -22.87 -16.60 -9.28
N ALA A 82 -21.81 -17.26 -9.77
CA ALA A 82 -21.92 -18.33 -10.77
C ALA A 82 -22.49 -19.64 -10.20
N SER A 83 -22.45 -19.83 -8.88
CA SER A 83 -23.03 -20.99 -8.19
C SER A 83 -24.45 -20.77 -7.70
N ALA A 84 -24.97 -19.54 -7.82
CA ALA A 84 -26.33 -19.15 -7.47
C ALA A 84 -27.24 -19.22 -8.70
#